data_AF-A0A349HNW7-F1
#
_entry.id   AF-A0A349HNW7-F1
#
_cell.length_a   1.000
_cell.length_b   1.000
_cell.length_c   1.000
_cell.angle_alpha   90.00
_cell.angle_beta   90.00
_cell.angle_gamma   90.00
#
_symmetry.space_group_name_H-M   'P 1'
#
loop_
_entity.id
_entity.type
_entity.pdbx_description
1 polymer ?
#
loop_
_entity_poly.entity_id
_entity_poly.type
_entity_poly.pdbx_seq_one_letter_code
_entity_poly.pdbx_strand_id
1 'polypeptide(L)' 'MSKKVYDLAVKIGEKNWLNVGAVLEKDDGGRFIILERSFNPAGVPNPDNKSSLIISMFEPKQKDGDKPAPTDDDIPF' A
#
# COMPACT_ATOMS: atom_id res chain seq x y z
N MET A 1 -14.79 -12.50 6.23
CA MET A 1 -13.57 -11.69 6.46
C MET A 1 -13.08 -11.16 5.12
N SER A 2 -12.23 -10.13 5.10
CA SER A 2 -11.61 -9.67 3.86
C SER A 2 -10.10 -9.59 4.04
N LYS A 3 -9.34 -10.14 3.10
CA LYS A 3 -7.88 -10.18 3.13
C LYS A 3 -7.32 -9.14 2.17
N LYS A 4 -6.33 -8.37 2.62
CA LYS A 4 -5.55 -7.51 1.72
C LYS A 4 -4.70 -8.38 0.80
N VAL A 5 -4.91 -8.25 -0.51
CA VAL A 5 -4.21 -9.05 -1.54
C VAL A 5 -3.22 -8.24 -2.36
N TYR A 6 -3.40 -6.92 -2.46
CA TYR A 6 -2.43 -6.01 -3.09
C TYR A 6 -2.39 -4.65 -2.40
N ASP A 7 -1.22 -4.03 -2.41
CA ASP A 7 -1.02 -2.60 -2.18
C ASP A 7 -1.07 -1.87 -3.52
N LEU A 8 -1.80 -0.76 -3.58
CA LEU A 8 -1.90 0.09 -4.75
C LEU A 8 -0.97 1.29 -4.60
N ALA A 9 -0.13 1.55 -5.59
CA ALA A 9 0.78 2.68 -5.55
C ALA A 9 0.96 3.36 -6.91
N VAL A 10 1.23 4.66 -6.87
CA VAL A 10 1.52 5.50 -8.04
C VAL A 10 2.96 5.97 -8.00
N LYS A 11 3.56 6.14 -9.17
CA LYS A 11 4.94 6.61 -9.29
C LYS A 11 4.97 8.15 -9.21
N ILE A 12 5.68 8.69 -8.24
CA ILE A 12 5.82 10.15 -8.02
C ILE A 12 7.24 10.66 -8.29
N GLY A 13 8.18 9.77 -8.60
CA GLY A 13 9.54 10.09 -9.03
C GLY A 13 10.25 8.82 -9.51
N GLU A 14 11.52 8.90 -9.93
CA GLU A 14 12.22 7.76 -10.52
C GLU A 14 12.26 6.52 -9.61
N LYS A 15 12.52 6.73 -8.31
CA LYS A 15 12.57 5.69 -7.27
C LYS A 15 11.50 5.89 -6.18
N ASN A 16 10.60 6.85 -6.37
CA ASN A 16 9.61 7.24 -5.37
C ASN A 16 8.22 6.77 -5.76
N TRP A 17 7.58 6.05 -4.85
CA TRP A 17 6.23 5.52 -4.99
C TRP A 17 5.39 6.03 -3.83
N LEU A 18 4.13 6.35 -4.11
CA LEU A 18 3.14 6.72 -3.11
C LEU A 18 2.10 5.61 -3.05
N ASN A 19 1.92 5.00 -1.87
CA ASN A 19 0.79 4.10 -1.64
C ASN A 19 -0.50 4.95 -1.62
N VAL A 20 -1.50 4.53 -2.38
CA VAL A 20 -2.77 5.24 -2.55
C VAL A 20 -3.97 4.40 -2.14
N GLY A 21 -3.74 3.16 -1.68
CA GLY A 21 -4.81 2.24 -1.35
C GLY A 21 -4.40 0.78 -1.40
N ALA A 22 -5.40 -0.09 -1.45
CA ALA A 22 -5.23 -1.53 -1.46
C ALA A 22 -6.40 -2.25 -2.15
N VAL A 23 -6.12 -3.44 -2.66
CA VAL A 23 -7.14 -4.41 -3.09
C VAL A 23 -7.41 -5.37 -1.94
N LEU A 24 -8.68 -5.52 -1.58
CA LEU A 24 -9.14 -6.53 -0.65
C LEU A 24 -9.99 -7.57 -1.37
N GLU A 25 -9.79 -8.82 -0.99
CA GLU A 25 -10.55 -9.96 -1.46
C GLU A 25 -11.44 -10.46 -0.32
N LYS A 26 -12.72 -10.65 -0.61
CA LYS A 26 -13.71 -11.28 0.28
C LYS A 26 -13.63 -12.80 0.17
N ASP A 27 -14.22 -13.49 1.14
CA ASP A 27 -14.25 -14.96 1.15
C ASP A 27 -14.97 -15.58 -0.07
N ASP A 28 -15.87 -14.84 -0.73
CA ASP A 28 -16.59 -15.25 -1.96
C ASP A 28 -15.77 -15.04 -3.25
N GLY A 29 -14.52 -14.58 -3.14
CA GLY A 29 -13.65 -14.23 -4.26
C GLY A 29 -13.94 -12.84 -4.86
N GLY A 30 -14.94 -12.12 -4.36
CA GLY A 30 -15.24 -10.75 -4.75
C GLY A 30 -14.14 -9.80 -4.31
N ARG A 31 -13.70 -8.91 -5.20
CA ARG A 31 -12.66 -7.91 -4.92
C ARG A 31 -13.22 -6.51 -4.85
N PHE A 32 -12.68 -5.71 -3.95
CA PHE A 32 -12.95 -4.28 -3.88
C PHE A 32 -11.67 -3.52 -3.55
N ILE A 33 -11.67 -2.24 -3.95
CA ILE A 33 -10.55 -1.34 -3.72
C ILE A 33 -10.92 -0.40 -2.59
N ILE A 34 -9.97 -0.18 -1.69
CA ILE A 34 -9.97 0.97 -0.79
C ILE A 34 -8.90 1.92 -1.30
N LEU A 35 -9.27 3.19 -1.49
CA LEU A 35 -8.33 4.26 -1.80
C LEU A 35 -8.24 5.22 -0.62
N GLU A 36 -7.06 5.82 -0.46
CA GLU A 36 -6.86 6.94 0.44
C GLU A 36 -7.78 8.09 0.03
N ARG A 37 -8.62 8.57 0.97
CA ARG A 37 -9.65 9.58 0.68
C ARG A 37 -9.06 10.88 0.14
N SER A 38 -7.84 11.21 0.56
CA SER A 38 -7.11 12.41 0.13
C SER A 38 -6.31 12.21 -1.15
N PHE A 39 -6.30 11.02 -1.74
CA PHE A 39 -5.57 10.78 -2.98
C PHE A 39 -6.17 11.61 -4.11
N ASN A 40 -5.34 12.49 -4.68
CA ASN A 40 -5.70 13.32 -5.83
C ASN A 40 -4.86 12.91 -7.05
N PRO A 41 -5.48 12.29 -8.08
CA PRO A 41 -4.79 11.90 -9.31
C PRO A 41 -4.09 13.07 -10.02
N ALA A 42 -4.62 14.29 -9.90
CA ALA A 42 -4.02 15.47 -10.53
C ALA A 42 -2.66 15.87 -9.93
N GLY A 43 -2.31 15.35 -8.74
CA GLY A 43 -1.01 15.57 -8.11
C GLY A 43 0.09 14.62 -8.59
N VAL A 44 -0.22 13.65 -9.45
CA VAL A 44 0.77 12.68 -9.94
C VAL A 44 1.48 13.23 -11.19
N PRO A 45 2.82 13.08 -11.31
CA PRO A 45 3.55 13.54 -12.49
C PRO A 45 2.99 12.96 -13.79
N ASN A 46 2.72 13.85 -14.76
CA ASN A 46 2.09 13.51 -16.04
C ASN A 46 2.75 14.26 -17.21
N PRO A 47 4.01 13.93 -17.56
CA PRO A 47 4.77 14.66 -18.59
C PRO A 47 4.12 14.57 -19.99
N ASP A 48 3.44 13.46 -20.28
CA ASP A 48 2.77 13.22 -21.56
C ASP A 48 1.34 13.80 -21.60
N ASN A 49 0.91 14.48 -20.53
CA ASN A 49 -0.43 15.05 -20.37
C ASN A 49 -1.56 14.08 -20.73
N LYS A 50 -1.43 12.81 -20.30
CA LYS A 50 -2.41 11.75 -20.54
C LYS A 50 -3.66 11.96 -19.69
N SER A 51 -4.82 11.57 -20.21
CA SER A 51 -6.08 11.58 -19.45
C SER A 51 -6.20 10.44 -18.42
N SER A 52 -5.31 9.45 -18.50
CA SER A 52 -5.30 8.25 -17.66
C SER A 52 -4.08 8.20 -16.74
N LEU A 53 -4.24 7.58 -15.58
CA LEU A 53 -3.18 7.34 -14.61
C LEU A 53 -2.88 5.84 -14.48
N ILE A 54 -1.61 5.49 -14.27
CA ILE A 54 -1.18 4.13 -13.95
C ILE A 54 -1.11 3.95 -12.44
N ILE A 55 -1.83 2.96 -11.91
CA ILE A 55 -1.74 2.50 -10.53
C ILE A 55 -1.17 1.08 -10.57
N SER A 56 -0.02 0.89 -9.92
CA SER A 56 0.65 -0.41 -9.82
C SER A 56 0.11 -1.19 -8.64
N MET A 57 -0.05 -2.51 -8.82
CA MET A 57 -0.42 -3.46 -7.76
C MET A 57 0.84 -4.19 -7.29
N PHE A 58 1.12 -4.12 -6.00
CA PHE A 58 2.24 -4.81 -5.38
C PHE A 58 1.70 -5.84 -4.40
N GLU A 59 2.30 -7.02 -4.34
CA GLU A 59 1.97 -7.99 -3.30
C GLU A 59 2.30 -7.38 -1.92
N PRO A 60 1.45 -7.61 -0.90
CA PRO A 60 1.70 -7.10 0.44
C PRO A 60 3.04 -7.65 0.91
N LYS A 61 3.97 -6.76 1.27
CA LYS A 61 5.20 -7.20 1.91
C LYS A 61 4.82 -7.99 3.15
N GLN A 62 5.37 -9.20 3.31
CA GLN A 62 5.29 -9.90 4.58
C GLN A 62 5.87 -8.96 5.64
N LYS A 63 5.09 -8.64 6.68
CA LYS A 63 5.63 -7.98 7.85
C LYS A 63 6.54 -8.99 8.52
N ASP A 64 7.82 -8.99 8.15
CA ASP A 64 8.84 -9.69 8.91
C ASP A 64 8.84 -9.12 10.33
N GLY A 65 8.48 -9.96 11.29
CA GLY A 65 8.77 -9.74 12.71
C GLY A 65 7.78 -8.85 13.44
N ASP A 66 6.74 -9.50 13.95
CA ASP A 66 6.39 -9.37 15.36
C ASP A 66 7.67 -9.65 16.19
N LYS A 67 8.56 -8.66 16.31
CA LYS A 67 9.65 -8.73 17.28
C LYS A 67 8.98 -8.51 18.63
N PRO A 68 9.02 -9.49 19.56
CA PRO A 68 8.60 -9.23 20.92
C PRO A 68 9.35 -7.98 21.40
N ALA A 69 8.62 -7.03 21.98
CA ALA A 69 9.27 -5.97 22.74
C ALA A 69 10.22 -6.64 23.75
N PRO A 70 11.44 -6.11 23.97
CA PRO A 70 12.32 -6.63 25.01
C PRO A 70 11.53 -6.69 26.32
N THR A 71 11.47 -7.87 26.93
CA THR A 71 10.90 -8.03 28.26
C THR A 71 11.81 -7.33 29.27
N ASP A 72 11.22 -6.74 30.30
CA ASP A 72 11.88 -5.90 31.32
C ASP A 72 13.04 -6.61 32.05
N ASP A 73 13.13 -7.95 31.93
CA ASP A 73 14.20 -8.79 32.50
C ASP A 73 15.58 -8.63 31.83
N ASP A 74 15.67 -7.96 30.66
CA ASP A 74 16.94 -7.78 29.91
C ASP A 74 17.68 -6.46 30.24
N ILE A 75 17.22 -5.66 31.21
CA ILE A 75 17.86 -4.39 31.60
C ILE A 75 18.73 -4.62 32.85
N PRO A 76 20.07 -4.72 32.73
CA PRO A 76 20.94 -4.72 33.90
C PRO A 76 20.96 -3.33 34.56
N PHE A 77 20.64 -3.27 35.85
CA PHE A 77 20.82 -2.09 36.72
C PHE A 77 22.28 -1.67 36.84
#